data_AF-A0A037ZJ15-F1
#
_entry.id   AF-A0A037ZJ15-F1
#
_cell.length_a   1.000
_cell.length_b   1.000
_cell.length_c   1.000
_cell.angle_alpha   90.00
_cell.angle_beta   90.00
_cell.angle_gamma   90.00
#
_symmetry.space_group_name_H-M   'P 1'
#
loop_
_entity.id
_entity.type
_entity.pdbx_description
1 polymer ?
#
loop_
_entity_poly.entity_id
_entity_poly.type
_entity_poly.pdbx_seq_one_letter_code
_entity_poly.pdbx_strand_id
1 'polypeptide(L)'
;MAMNDAKSQVDTALTSGNRGMSNENTFAGVTSFLRRSYGKDLDGVDLAITGVPFDQAVTNRPGTRLGPRAIREASALQAADAPYGWNLNPFEAFQIIDYGDVAFDYANVPAFPKALRDHVATILDAGTACIAMGGDHYVSFPILQAHAAKFGPLSLIQFDAHSDTWADDDMNRIDHGTMFYKAVKSGVVDPSRSVQVGIRTSNPDTMGVHVIDAPAVHASTPAEIAKQIRDIVGDTPAYVTFDIDALDPAFAPGTGTPVWGGLSSAQAAAILRGLAGINMVGGDVVEVSPPFDSTGATAIAGAHAIVELICLWGAGQKGK
;
A
#
# COMPACT_ATOMS: atom_id res chain seq x y z
N MET A 1 -23.37 -2.68 15.45
CA MET A 1 -23.42 -1.92 16.72
C MET A 1 -24.00 -0.54 16.41
N ALA A 2 -24.68 0.10 17.35
CA ALA A 2 -25.61 1.19 17.03
C ALA A 2 -24.88 2.54 16.99
N MET A 3 -25.13 3.36 15.95
CA MET A 3 -24.62 4.74 15.82
C MET A 3 -24.87 5.64 17.05
N ASN A 4 -25.73 5.21 17.99
CA ASN A 4 -25.95 5.89 19.26
C ASN A 4 -24.70 5.94 20.15
N ASP A 5 -23.73 5.04 19.97
CA ASP A 5 -22.49 5.03 20.78
C ASP A 5 -21.62 6.28 20.52
N ALA A 6 -21.75 6.88 19.34
CA ALA A 6 -21.04 8.09 18.91
C ALA A 6 -21.32 9.32 19.79
N LYS A 7 -22.40 9.30 20.59
CA LYS A 7 -22.71 10.40 21.53
C LYS A 7 -21.78 10.45 22.75
N SER A 8 -21.05 9.36 23.00
CA SER A 8 -20.23 9.18 24.20
C SER A 8 -18.82 8.65 23.91
N GLN A 9 -18.50 8.33 22.65
CA GLN A 9 -17.18 7.88 22.24
C GLN A 9 -16.55 8.94 21.33
N VAL A 10 -15.32 9.33 21.67
CA VAL A 10 -14.45 10.21 20.86
C VAL A 10 -12.99 9.89 21.17
N ASP A 11 -12.10 10.11 20.22
CA ASP A 11 -10.65 9.91 20.32
C ASP A 11 -10.27 8.46 20.70
N THR A 12 -10.97 7.47 20.14
CA THR A 12 -10.70 6.02 20.32
C THR A 12 -9.33 5.62 19.82
N ALA A 13 -8.76 6.37 18.87
CA ALA A 13 -7.35 6.26 18.48
C ALA A 13 -6.36 6.48 19.63
N LEU A 14 -6.79 7.09 20.75
CA LEU A 14 -5.97 7.30 21.95
C LEU A 14 -6.46 6.51 23.16
N THR A 15 -7.75 6.19 23.19
CA THR A 15 -8.44 5.69 24.40
C THR A 15 -8.92 4.25 24.30
N SER A 16 -8.91 3.66 23.10
CA SER A 16 -9.35 2.28 22.85
C SER A 16 -8.17 1.32 22.62
N GLY A 17 -8.46 0.03 22.59
CA GLY A 17 -7.46 -1.01 22.36
C GLY A 17 -7.19 -1.27 20.88
N ASN A 18 -6.21 -2.13 20.62
CA ASN A 18 -5.74 -2.46 19.26
C ASN A 18 -6.68 -3.41 18.50
N ARG A 19 -7.95 -3.57 18.90
CA ARG A 19 -8.95 -4.47 18.27
C ARG A 19 -10.34 -3.84 18.28
N GLY A 20 -11.18 -4.23 17.33
CA GLY A 20 -12.57 -3.79 17.18
C GLY A 20 -12.72 -2.64 16.18
N MET A 21 -13.98 -2.29 15.92
CA MET A 21 -14.39 -1.13 15.11
C MET A 21 -14.55 0.11 16.00
N SER A 22 -14.50 1.30 15.40
CA SER A 22 -14.67 2.58 16.09
C SER A 22 -16.01 3.21 15.73
N ASN A 23 -16.84 3.53 16.74
CA ASN A 23 -18.19 4.07 16.55
C ASN A 23 -18.28 5.57 16.92
N GLU A 24 -17.22 6.33 16.72
CA GLU A 24 -17.22 7.78 16.96
C GLU A 24 -17.94 8.56 15.86
N ASN A 25 -18.22 9.85 16.12
CA ASN A 25 -18.65 10.76 15.06
C ASN A 25 -17.57 10.86 13.97
N THR A 26 -17.88 10.37 12.76
CA THR A 26 -16.94 10.27 11.63
C THR A 26 -16.21 11.57 11.31
N PHE A 27 -16.87 12.72 11.49
CA PHE A 27 -16.36 14.06 11.20
C PHE A 27 -15.53 14.68 12.35
N ALA A 28 -15.32 13.98 13.46
CA ALA A 28 -14.59 14.45 14.63
C ALA A 28 -13.49 13.45 15.05
N GLY A 29 -12.88 13.69 16.21
CA GLY A 29 -11.90 12.78 16.82
C GLY A 29 -10.53 12.75 16.13
N VAL A 30 -9.53 12.21 16.84
CA VAL A 30 -8.15 12.04 16.36
C VAL A 30 -8.09 11.14 15.13
N THR A 31 -7.44 11.62 14.06
CA THR A 31 -7.36 10.97 12.74
C THR A 31 -6.11 10.10 12.59
N SER A 32 -6.09 8.97 13.29
CA SER A 32 -5.27 7.83 12.87
C SER A 32 -5.96 7.08 11.72
N PHE A 33 -5.21 6.24 11.02
CA PHE A 33 -5.75 5.36 9.99
C PHE A 33 -6.83 4.46 10.60
N LEU A 34 -8.05 4.46 10.04
CA LEU A 34 -9.23 3.73 10.53
C LEU A 34 -9.52 3.88 12.03
N ARG A 35 -9.13 5.00 12.64
CA ARG A 35 -9.23 5.21 14.10
C ARG A 35 -8.50 4.14 14.93
N ARG A 36 -7.51 3.45 14.34
CA ARG A 36 -6.64 2.51 15.06
C ARG A 36 -5.87 3.24 16.16
N SER A 37 -5.53 2.54 17.24
CA SER A 37 -4.74 3.16 18.30
C SER A 37 -3.39 3.64 17.77
N TYR A 38 -3.02 4.88 18.09
CA TYR A 38 -1.67 5.38 17.83
C TYR A 38 -0.71 4.75 18.83
N GLY A 39 0.40 4.18 18.34
CA GLY A 39 1.37 3.54 19.22
C GLY A 39 2.74 3.39 18.57
N LYS A 40 3.77 3.35 19.42
CA LYS A 40 5.14 2.95 19.03
C LYS A 40 5.59 1.66 19.71
N ASP A 41 4.76 1.12 20.60
CA ASP A 41 4.94 -0.19 21.20
C ASP A 41 4.39 -1.25 20.26
N LEU A 42 5.20 -2.26 19.97
CA LEU A 42 4.91 -3.34 19.03
C LEU A 42 4.61 -4.67 19.75
N ASP A 43 4.67 -4.70 21.09
CA ASP A 43 4.39 -5.93 21.84
C ASP A 43 2.95 -6.43 21.58
N GLY A 44 2.84 -7.68 21.13
CA GLY A 44 1.57 -8.30 20.77
C GLY A 44 0.84 -7.70 19.55
N VAL A 45 1.49 -6.82 18.78
CA VAL A 45 0.92 -6.20 17.58
C VAL A 45 1.10 -7.13 16.38
N ASP A 46 -0.01 -7.50 15.74
CA ASP A 46 0.00 -8.39 14.57
C ASP A 46 0.36 -7.61 13.28
N LEU A 47 -0.14 -6.37 13.15
CA LEU A 47 0.08 -5.52 11.98
C LEU A 47 0.21 -4.04 12.36
N ALA A 48 1.25 -3.39 11.84
CA ALA A 48 1.47 -1.96 11.93
C ALA A 48 1.19 -1.27 10.59
N ILE A 49 0.39 -0.20 10.64
CA ILE A 49 0.21 0.72 9.51
C ILE A 49 1.11 1.93 9.71
N THR A 50 1.96 2.28 8.75
CA THR A 50 2.88 3.42 8.90
C THR A 50 2.87 4.35 7.69
N GLY A 51 3.02 5.65 7.90
CA GLY A 51 3.13 6.62 6.81
C GLY A 51 4.58 6.91 6.42
N VAL A 52 4.80 7.14 5.13
CA VAL A 52 6.11 7.50 4.54
C VAL A 52 5.97 8.79 3.73
N PRO A 53 5.97 9.97 4.38
CA PRO A 53 5.69 11.25 3.72
C PRO A 53 6.88 11.78 2.91
N PHE A 54 7.21 11.11 1.80
CA PHE A 54 8.36 11.41 0.94
C PHE A 54 7.94 11.57 -0.53
N ASP A 55 8.36 12.65 -1.20
CA ASP A 55 8.07 12.87 -2.63
C ASP A 55 9.26 13.50 -3.38
N GLN A 56 10.48 13.29 -2.89
CA GLN A 56 11.68 13.91 -3.48
C GLN A 56 12.25 13.10 -4.66
N ALA A 57 11.64 11.99 -5.02
CA ALA A 57 11.99 11.16 -6.18
C ALA A 57 11.04 11.36 -7.37
N VAL A 58 10.01 12.20 -7.25
CA VAL A 58 9.04 12.47 -8.33
C VAL A 58 9.69 13.13 -9.53
N THR A 59 9.22 12.77 -10.72
CA THR A 59 9.69 13.35 -11.99
C THR A 59 8.85 14.53 -12.51
N ASN A 60 7.61 14.68 -12.02
CA ASN A 60 6.66 15.68 -12.53
C ASN A 60 5.98 16.49 -11.43
N ARG A 61 4.88 15.99 -10.85
CA ARG A 61 4.07 16.74 -9.88
C ARG A 61 4.35 16.24 -8.45
N PRO A 62 4.86 17.10 -7.55
CA PRO A 62 5.03 16.74 -6.15
C PRO A 62 3.69 16.79 -5.38
N GLY A 63 3.70 16.40 -4.12
CA GLY A 63 2.54 16.49 -3.23
C GLY A 63 2.23 15.20 -2.48
N THR A 64 2.84 14.08 -2.90
CA THR A 64 2.60 12.76 -2.29
C THR A 64 3.17 12.64 -0.89
N ARG A 65 4.07 13.54 -0.47
CA ARG A 65 4.47 13.69 0.94
C ARG A 65 3.29 13.97 1.88
N LEU A 66 2.15 14.46 1.35
CA LEU A 66 0.93 14.72 2.12
C LEU A 66 -0.06 13.55 2.06
N GLY A 67 0.20 12.55 1.21
CA GLY A 67 -0.63 11.36 1.01
C GLY A 67 -1.02 10.65 2.30
N PRO A 68 -0.08 10.31 3.21
CA PRO A 68 -0.41 9.58 4.43
C PRO A 68 -1.42 10.31 5.32
N ARG A 69 -1.37 11.65 5.37
CA ARG A 69 -2.35 12.43 6.15
C ARG A 69 -3.73 12.40 5.52
N ALA A 70 -3.81 12.60 4.20
CA ALA A 70 -5.07 12.58 3.48
C ALA A 70 -5.73 11.20 3.54
N ILE A 71 -4.93 10.12 3.42
CA ILE A 71 -5.43 8.73 3.56
C ILE A 71 -5.99 8.50 4.96
N ARG A 72 -5.29 8.92 6.03
CA ARG A 72 -5.81 8.81 7.40
C ARG A 72 -7.14 9.53 7.57
N GLU A 73 -7.24 10.77 7.09
CA GLU A 73 -8.50 11.54 7.16
C GLU A 73 -9.63 10.86 6.38
N ALA A 74 -9.37 10.45 5.13
CA ALA A 74 -10.35 9.77 4.29
C ALA A 74 -10.79 8.41 4.84
N SER A 75 -9.92 7.74 5.61
CA SER A 75 -10.23 6.43 6.20
C SER A 75 -11.28 6.50 7.32
N ALA A 76 -11.54 7.68 7.90
CA ALA A 76 -12.44 7.84 9.05
C ALA A 76 -13.85 7.25 8.82
N LEU A 77 -14.37 7.34 7.59
CA LEU A 77 -15.68 6.81 7.23
C LEU A 77 -15.76 5.29 7.32
N GLN A 78 -14.64 4.59 7.11
CA GLN A 78 -14.58 3.14 7.06
C GLN A 78 -14.39 2.49 8.45
N ALA A 79 -14.12 3.27 9.50
CA ALA A 79 -13.74 2.74 10.81
C ALA A 79 -14.88 2.05 11.59
N ALA A 80 -16.13 2.34 11.24
CA ALA A 80 -17.33 1.83 11.93
C ALA A 80 -17.91 0.54 11.32
N ASP A 81 -17.42 0.12 10.15
CA ASP A 81 -17.98 -0.99 9.38
C ASP A 81 -16.96 -2.11 9.18
N ALA A 82 -17.45 -3.35 9.15
CA ALA A 82 -16.65 -4.46 8.68
C ALA A 82 -16.34 -4.30 7.18
N PRO A 83 -15.12 -4.64 6.70
CA PRO A 83 -14.78 -4.51 5.28
C PRO A 83 -15.75 -5.28 4.37
N TYR A 84 -16.46 -4.54 3.53
CA TYR A 84 -17.46 -5.12 2.63
C TYR A 84 -16.82 -6.04 1.59
N GLY A 85 -17.44 -7.19 1.34
CA GLY A 85 -16.96 -8.16 0.35
C GLY A 85 -15.93 -9.17 0.88
N TRP A 86 -15.59 -9.11 2.17
CA TRP A 86 -14.69 -10.05 2.83
C TRP A 86 -15.39 -10.93 3.87
N ASN A 87 -14.96 -12.18 3.98
CA ASN A 87 -15.44 -13.14 4.99
C ASN A 87 -14.70 -13.01 6.35
N LEU A 88 -13.77 -12.07 6.44
CA LEU A 88 -12.92 -11.82 7.61
C LEU A 88 -13.02 -10.34 7.93
N ASN A 89 -13.35 -10.02 9.19
CA ASN A 89 -13.13 -8.69 9.73
C ASN A 89 -11.74 -8.66 10.39
N PRO A 90 -10.69 -8.11 9.72
CA PRO A 90 -9.35 -8.09 10.28
C PRO A 90 -9.25 -7.23 11.54
N PHE A 91 -10.12 -6.23 11.69
CA PHE A 91 -10.09 -5.29 12.82
C PHE A 91 -10.47 -5.95 14.14
N GLU A 92 -11.30 -7.00 14.10
CA GLU A 92 -11.65 -7.81 15.27
C GLU A 92 -10.68 -8.97 15.48
N ALA A 93 -10.16 -9.54 14.39
CA ALA A 93 -9.29 -10.72 14.43
C ALA A 93 -7.86 -10.42 14.88
N PHE A 94 -7.32 -9.24 14.53
CA PHE A 94 -5.90 -8.90 14.70
C PHE A 94 -5.69 -7.63 15.51
N GLN A 95 -4.56 -7.56 16.21
CA GLN A 95 -4.04 -6.36 16.84
C GLN A 95 -3.40 -5.45 15.79
N ILE A 96 -4.13 -4.41 15.40
CA ILE A 96 -3.70 -3.47 14.35
C ILE A 96 -3.57 -2.07 14.94
N ILE A 97 -2.41 -1.43 14.74
CA ILE A 97 -2.12 -0.06 15.18
C ILE A 97 -1.80 0.87 14.01
N ASP A 98 -2.00 2.17 14.22
CA ASP A 98 -1.33 3.20 13.42
C ASP A 98 0.01 3.52 14.10
N TYR A 99 1.10 3.11 13.46
CA TYR A 99 2.45 3.32 13.94
C TYR A 99 2.96 4.74 13.67
N GLY A 100 2.12 5.64 13.16
CA GLY A 100 2.51 6.98 12.77
C GLY A 100 3.44 6.96 11.55
N ASP A 101 4.21 8.04 11.40
CA ASP A 101 5.10 8.21 10.26
C ASP A 101 6.55 7.84 10.61
N VAL A 102 7.34 7.50 9.58
CA VAL A 102 8.79 7.44 9.67
C VAL A 102 9.38 8.84 9.88
N ALA A 103 10.37 8.96 10.76
CA ALA A 103 11.13 10.18 10.96
C ALA A 103 12.41 10.15 10.11
N PHE A 104 12.69 11.23 9.38
CA PHE A 104 13.89 11.40 8.58
C PHE A 104 14.25 12.88 8.41
N ASP A 105 15.51 13.15 8.04
CA ASP A 105 15.95 14.50 7.70
C ASP A 105 15.57 14.81 6.23
N TYR A 106 14.53 15.63 6.05
CA TYR A 106 14.04 16.00 4.73
C TYR A 106 15.08 16.74 3.87
N ALA A 107 16.09 17.36 4.49
CA ALA A 107 17.16 18.07 3.79
C ALA A 107 18.35 17.15 3.42
N ASN A 108 18.38 15.91 3.92
CA ASN A 108 19.42 14.94 3.64
C ASN A 108 18.86 13.73 2.87
N VAL A 109 18.46 13.98 1.62
CA VAL A 109 17.84 12.99 0.73
C VAL A 109 18.65 11.70 0.59
N PRO A 110 19.99 11.72 0.45
CA PRO A 110 20.78 10.47 0.37
C PRO A 110 20.71 9.58 1.63
N ALA A 111 20.35 10.13 2.80
CA ALA A 111 20.20 9.35 4.02
C ALA A 111 18.82 8.69 4.17
N PHE A 112 17.82 9.14 3.41
CA PHE A 112 16.44 8.66 3.49
C PHE A 112 16.29 7.14 3.29
N PRO A 113 16.93 6.50 2.27
CA PRO A 113 16.75 5.06 2.03
C PRO A 113 17.13 4.22 3.25
N LYS A 114 18.23 4.59 3.93
CA LYS A 114 18.65 3.91 5.16
C LYS A 114 17.63 4.12 6.29
N ALA A 115 17.17 5.35 6.49
CA ALA A 115 16.21 5.68 7.54
C ALA A 115 14.89 4.89 7.38
N LEU A 116 14.36 4.83 6.15
CA LEU A 116 13.15 4.07 5.86
C LEU A 116 13.34 2.56 6.03
N ARG A 117 14.44 2.00 5.51
CA ARG A 117 14.76 0.58 5.68
C ARG A 117 14.86 0.19 7.16
N ASP A 118 15.55 0.98 7.97
CA ASP A 118 15.73 0.70 9.41
C ASP A 118 14.41 0.84 10.19
N HIS A 119 13.55 1.80 9.81
CA HIS A 119 12.20 1.94 10.38
C HIS A 119 11.34 0.69 10.14
N VAL A 120 11.32 0.18 8.91
CA VAL A 120 10.58 -1.02 8.56
C VAL A 120 11.19 -2.26 9.22
N ALA A 121 12.52 -2.37 9.24
CA ALA A 121 13.21 -3.47 9.92
C ALA A 121 12.84 -3.52 11.41
N THR A 122 12.72 -2.36 12.08
CA THR A 122 12.27 -2.29 13.48
C THR A 122 10.88 -2.91 13.68
N ILE A 123 9.93 -2.61 12.79
CA ILE A 123 8.58 -3.19 12.82
C ILE A 123 8.64 -4.70 12.61
N LEU A 124 9.36 -5.12 11.56
CA LEU A 124 9.46 -6.52 11.19
C LEU A 124 10.16 -7.34 12.27
N ASP A 125 11.25 -6.86 12.87
CA ASP A 125 12.03 -7.57 13.89
C ASP A 125 11.24 -7.82 15.18
N ALA A 126 10.22 -7.00 15.46
CA ALA A 126 9.26 -7.23 16.55
C ALA A 126 8.27 -8.39 16.28
N GLY A 127 8.31 -8.97 15.08
CA GLY A 127 7.34 -10.00 14.65
C GLY A 127 6.06 -9.43 14.05
N THR A 128 5.97 -8.11 13.92
CA THR A 128 4.79 -7.40 13.40
C THR A 128 4.85 -7.26 11.88
N ALA A 129 3.73 -7.49 11.18
CA ALA A 129 3.62 -7.21 9.76
C ALA A 129 3.58 -5.69 9.49
N CYS A 130 3.93 -5.26 8.27
CA CYS A 130 3.96 -3.84 7.92
C CYS A 130 3.15 -3.58 6.64
N ILE A 131 2.23 -2.62 6.70
CA ILE A 131 1.62 -1.99 5.51
C ILE A 131 1.89 -0.48 5.55
N ALA A 132 2.42 0.07 4.45
CA ALA A 132 2.79 1.48 4.40
C ALA A 132 1.78 2.32 3.59
N MET A 133 1.52 3.53 4.07
CA MET A 133 0.92 4.61 3.29
C MET A 133 2.07 5.46 2.75
N GLY A 134 2.28 5.43 1.44
CA GLY A 134 3.41 6.04 0.79
C GLY A 134 3.30 7.54 0.63
N GLY A 135 4.42 8.09 0.19
CA GLY A 135 4.46 9.22 -0.73
C GLY A 135 4.74 8.68 -2.11
N ASP A 136 5.77 9.16 -2.80
CA ASP A 136 6.13 8.65 -4.14
C ASP A 136 6.57 7.17 -4.11
N HIS A 137 6.54 6.53 -5.28
CA HIS A 137 6.75 5.08 -5.39
C HIS A 137 8.19 4.64 -5.06
N TYR A 138 9.17 5.56 -4.98
CA TYR A 138 10.54 5.22 -4.57
C TYR A 138 10.58 4.57 -3.18
N VAL A 139 9.65 4.94 -2.30
CA VAL A 139 9.58 4.43 -0.92
C VAL A 139 9.53 2.91 -0.85
N SER A 140 8.97 2.24 -1.86
CA SER A 140 8.84 0.79 -1.90
C SER A 140 10.20 0.08 -1.95
N PHE A 141 11.24 0.67 -2.55
CA PHE A 141 12.54 -0.03 -2.66
C PHE A 141 13.25 -0.23 -1.31
N PRO A 142 13.42 0.79 -0.45
CA PRO A 142 13.93 0.58 0.91
C PRO A 142 13.03 -0.32 1.77
N ILE A 143 11.70 -0.26 1.59
CA ILE A 143 10.75 -1.14 2.30
C ILE A 143 10.96 -2.60 1.87
N LEU A 144 11.07 -2.86 0.57
CA LEU A 144 11.34 -4.19 0.01
C LEU A 144 12.69 -4.74 0.48
N GLN A 145 13.72 -3.91 0.60
CA GLN A 145 15.01 -4.34 1.16
C GLN A 145 14.88 -4.87 2.59
N ALA A 146 14.08 -4.21 3.45
CA ALA A 146 13.82 -4.69 4.80
C ALA A 146 13.02 -6.00 4.81
N HIS A 147 12.01 -6.12 3.96
CA HIS A 147 11.22 -7.36 3.84
C HIS A 147 12.07 -8.52 3.31
N ALA A 148 12.88 -8.29 2.28
CA ALA A 148 13.72 -9.33 1.68
C ALA A 148 14.82 -9.81 2.64
N ALA A 149 15.34 -8.92 3.51
CA ALA A 149 16.26 -9.31 4.57
C ALA A 149 15.64 -10.31 5.55
N LYS A 150 14.31 -10.24 5.78
CA LYS A 150 13.58 -11.15 6.68
C LYS A 150 13.02 -12.39 5.98
N PHE A 151 12.50 -12.25 4.77
CA PHE A 151 11.71 -13.28 4.08
C PHE A 151 12.43 -13.90 2.86
N GLY A 152 13.60 -13.40 2.49
CA GLY A 152 14.29 -13.75 1.24
C GLY A 152 13.74 -12.97 0.03
N PRO A 153 14.21 -13.25 -1.20
CA PRO A 153 13.71 -12.62 -2.42
C PRO A 153 12.18 -12.72 -2.53
N LEU A 154 11.55 -11.61 -2.91
CA LEU A 154 10.10 -11.46 -2.90
C LEU A 154 9.51 -11.58 -4.30
N SER A 155 8.29 -12.10 -4.37
CA SER A 155 7.41 -11.87 -5.51
C SER A 155 6.76 -10.50 -5.36
N LEU A 156 6.81 -9.67 -6.40
CA LEU A 156 6.17 -8.36 -6.43
C LEU A 156 4.84 -8.47 -7.18
N ILE A 157 3.74 -8.04 -6.54
CA ILE A 157 2.46 -7.77 -7.21
C ILE A 157 2.31 -6.27 -7.24
N GLN A 158 2.54 -5.66 -8.40
CA GLN A 158 2.53 -4.20 -8.59
C GLN A 158 1.29 -3.80 -9.39
N PHE A 159 0.41 -3.00 -8.78
CA PHE A 159 -0.65 -2.30 -9.51
C PHE A 159 -0.16 -0.90 -9.86
N ASP A 160 -0.11 -0.57 -11.15
CA ASP A 160 0.54 0.66 -11.62
C ASP A 160 0.20 1.00 -13.07
N ALA A 161 0.28 2.27 -13.47
CA ALA A 161 0.35 2.64 -14.89
C ALA A 161 1.76 2.48 -15.48
N HIS A 162 2.78 2.50 -14.64
CA HIS A 162 4.21 2.54 -14.95
C HIS A 162 4.91 1.26 -14.52
N SER A 163 5.93 0.88 -15.29
CA SER A 163 6.69 -0.34 -14.98
C SER A 163 7.76 -0.13 -13.89
N ASP A 164 8.15 1.12 -13.63
CA ASP A 164 9.22 1.56 -12.72
C ASP A 164 10.52 0.73 -12.74
N THR A 165 10.77 0.17 -13.92
CA THR A 165 11.90 -0.71 -14.26
C THR A 165 12.76 -0.09 -15.35
N TRP A 166 12.66 1.22 -15.58
CA TRP A 166 13.57 1.91 -16.47
C TRP A 166 15.01 1.77 -15.96
N ALA A 167 15.93 1.48 -16.89
CA ALA A 167 17.30 1.18 -16.55
C ALA A 167 18.01 2.35 -15.85
N ASP A 168 18.59 2.06 -14.69
CA ASP A 168 19.42 2.99 -13.93
C ASP A 168 20.49 2.23 -13.16
N ASP A 169 21.72 2.28 -13.68
CA ASP A 169 22.87 1.60 -13.08
C ASP A 169 23.44 2.35 -11.85
N ASP A 170 23.01 3.59 -11.58
CA ASP A 170 23.36 4.30 -10.37
C ASP A 170 22.46 3.85 -9.21
N MET A 171 22.91 2.86 -8.46
CA MET A 171 22.19 2.32 -7.30
C MET A 171 21.95 3.36 -6.18
N ASN A 172 22.64 4.50 -6.19
CA ASN A 172 22.44 5.58 -5.21
C ASN A 172 21.43 6.63 -5.68
N ARG A 173 21.07 6.65 -6.96
CA ARG A 173 20.05 7.58 -7.48
C ARG A 173 18.68 7.27 -6.86
N ILE A 174 18.00 8.32 -6.45
CA ILE A 174 16.67 8.28 -5.83
C ILE A 174 15.68 8.78 -6.86
N ASP A 175 14.86 7.86 -7.39
CA ASP A 175 13.99 8.10 -8.54
C ASP A 175 12.84 7.08 -8.53
N HIS A 176 11.60 7.58 -8.59
CA HIS A 176 10.39 6.76 -8.48
C HIS A 176 10.07 5.94 -9.75
N GLY A 177 10.81 6.10 -10.85
CA GLY A 177 10.65 5.29 -12.07
C GLY A 177 11.71 4.20 -12.25
N THR A 178 12.67 4.07 -11.34
CA THR A 178 13.83 3.16 -11.55
C THR A 178 14.05 2.18 -10.41
N MET A 179 13.29 2.31 -9.32
CA MET A 179 13.56 1.58 -8.10
C MET A 179 13.27 0.08 -8.22
N PHE A 180 12.36 -0.36 -9.10
CA PHE A 180 12.14 -1.79 -9.34
C PHE A 180 13.18 -2.39 -10.30
N TYR A 181 13.77 -1.60 -11.21
CA TYR A 181 15.00 -2.02 -11.90
C TYR A 181 16.08 -2.39 -10.88
N LYS A 182 16.28 -1.53 -9.87
CA LYS A 182 17.24 -1.72 -8.78
C LYS A 182 16.85 -2.90 -7.89
N ALA A 183 15.57 -3.08 -7.59
CA ALA A 183 15.07 -4.20 -6.80
C ALA A 183 15.34 -5.56 -7.48
N VAL A 184 15.08 -5.67 -8.79
CA VAL A 184 15.40 -6.89 -9.55
C VAL A 184 16.92 -7.09 -9.64
N LYS A 185 17.67 -6.05 -10.00
CA LYS A 185 19.13 -6.14 -10.17
C LYS A 185 19.87 -6.51 -8.88
N SER A 186 19.36 -6.09 -7.73
CA SER A 186 19.91 -6.43 -6.40
C SER A 186 19.41 -7.75 -5.83
N GLY A 187 18.53 -8.47 -6.54
CA GLY A 187 17.97 -9.75 -6.09
C GLY A 187 16.95 -9.64 -4.96
N VAL A 188 16.43 -8.43 -4.69
CA VAL A 188 15.36 -8.18 -3.73
C VAL A 188 14.02 -8.71 -4.26
N VAL A 189 13.80 -8.58 -5.56
CA VAL A 189 12.60 -9.05 -6.28
C VAL A 189 12.99 -10.13 -7.28
N ASP A 190 12.26 -11.25 -7.29
CA ASP A 190 12.37 -12.29 -8.31
C ASP A 190 11.41 -11.96 -9.48
N PRO A 191 11.92 -11.52 -10.64
CA PRO A 191 11.06 -11.11 -11.75
C PRO A 191 10.24 -12.26 -12.33
N SER A 192 10.74 -13.51 -12.24
CA SER A 192 10.07 -14.67 -12.83
C SER A 192 8.76 -15.04 -12.12
N ARG A 193 8.57 -14.53 -10.91
CA ARG A 193 7.41 -14.76 -10.03
C ARG A 193 6.73 -13.44 -9.65
N SER A 194 7.05 -12.36 -10.36
CA SER A 194 6.49 -11.02 -10.13
C SER A 194 5.58 -10.61 -11.28
N VAL A 195 4.58 -9.78 -11.00
CA VAL A 195 3.60 -9.33 -11.98
C VAL A 195 3.24 -7.86 -11.79
N GLN A 196 3.15 -7.15 -12.91
CA GLN A 196 2.69 -5.78 -13.04
C GLN A 196 1.30 -5.75 -13.66
N VAL A 197 0.39 -4.96 -13.09
CA VAL A 197 -1.04 -4.96 -13.42
C VAL A 197 -1.50 -3.53 -13.68
N GLY A 198 -2.09 -3.28 -14.85
CA GLY A 198 -2.58 -1.95 -15.24
C GLY A 198 -1.60 -1.10 -16.03
N ILE A 199 -0.45 -1.66 -16.41
CA ILE A 199 0.59 -0.98 -17.18
C ILE A 199 0.01 -0.40 -18.45
N ARG A 200 0.39 0.84 -18.76
CA ARG A 200 -0.03 1.56 -19.98
C ARG A 200 0.95 2.64 -20.40
N THR A 201 2.22 2.42 -20.05
CA THR A 201 3.38 3.17 -20.54
C THR A 201 4.39 2.21 -21.16
N SER A 202 5.30 2.73 -21.99
CA SER A 202 6.23 1.89 -22.76
C SER A 202 7.61 1.85 -22.09
N ASN A 203 8.05 0.64 -21.74
CA ASN A 203 9.40 0.34 -21.34
C ASN A 203 9.92 -0.85 -22.19
N PRO A 204 11.03 -0.71 -22.95
CA PRO A 204 11.54 -1.78 -23.80
C PRO A 204 12.07 -3.00 -23.03
N ASP A 205 12.38 -2.85 -21.74
CA ASP A 205 12.84 -3.93 -20.87
C ASP A 205 12.22 -3.81 -19.48
N THR A 206 11.24 -4.67 -19.19
CA THR A 206 10.59 -4.78 -17.87
C THR A 206 11.31 -5.75 -16.94
N MET A 207 12.59 -6.04 -17.21
CA MET A 207 13.46 -6.87 -16.37
C MET A 207 12.95 -8.31 -16.17
N GLY A 208 12.16 -8.81 -17.12
CA GLY A 208 11.55 -10.14 -17.09
C GLY A 208 10.32 -10.27 -16.17
N VAL A 209 9.81 -9.17 -15.63
CA VAL A 209 8.57 -9.14 -14.85
C VAL A 209 7.38 -9.38 -15.77
N HIS A 210 6.42 -10.22 -15.35
CA HIS A 210 5.20 -10.46 -16.11
C HIS A 210 4.34 -9.21 -16.15
N VAL A 211 3.72 -8.90 -17.29
CA VAL A 211 2.88 -7.71 -17.47
C VAL A 211 1.47 -8.09 -17.88
N ILE A 212 0.49 -7.57 -17.15
CA ILE A 212 -0.93 -7.60 -17.46
C ILE A 212 -1.33 -6.12 -17.65
N ASP A 213 -1.23 -5.63 -18.88
CA ASP A 213 -1.49 -4.23 -19.20
C ASP A 213 -2.97 -3.84 -19.00
N ALA A 214 -3.26 -2.53 -18.92
CA ALA A 214 -4.63 -2.06 -18.72
C ALA A 214 -5.62 -2.58 -19.79
N PRO A 215 -5.30 -2.60 -21.10
CA PRO A 215 -6.14 -3.24 -22.11
C PRO A 215 -6.46 -4.71 -21.82
N ALA A 216 -5.50 -5.52 -21.38
CA ALA A 216 -5.72 -6.92 -21.01
C ALA A 216 -6.64 -7.04 -19.78
N VAL A 217 -6.49 -6.15 -18.79
CA VAL A 217 -7.41 -6.06 -17.64
C VAL A 217 -8.83 -5.69 -18.08
N HIS A 218 -8.98 -4.77 -19.05
CA HIS A 218 -10.30 -4.39 -19.58
C HIS A 218 -10.94 -5.50 -20.43
N ALA A 219 -10.13 -6.30 -21.13
CA ALA A 219 -10.60 -7.39 -21.97
C ALA A 219 -10.95 -8.66 -21.18
N SER A 220 -10.63 -8.72 -19.89
CA SER A 220 -10.79 -9.90 -19.03
C SER A 220 -11.68 -9.60 -17.82
N THR A 221 -12.15 -10.64 -17.15
CA THR A 221 -12.83 -10.49 -15.86
C THR A 221 -11.82 -10.33 -14.71
N PRO A 222 -12.16 -9.63 -13.62
CA PRO A 222 -11.32 -9.55 -12.43
C PRO A 222 -10.88 -10.91 -11.86
N ALA A 223 -11.74 -11.93 -11.96
CA ALA A 223 -11.45 -13.29 -11.48
C ALA A 223 -10.36 -13.98 -12.32
N GLU A 224 -10.35 -13.77 -13.63
CA GLU A 224 -9.30 -14.31 -14.52
C GLU A 224 -7.96 -13.62 -14.26
N ILE A 225 -7.97 -12.30 -14.07
CA ILE A 225 -6.76 -11.53 -13.72
C ILE A 225 -6.20 -11.98 -12.37
N ALA A 226 -7.05 -12.10 -11.35
CA ALA A 226 -6.64 -12.60 -10.04
C ALA A 226 -6.07 -14.03 -10.12
N LYS A 227 -6.67 -14.90 -10.93
CA LYS A 227 -6.14 -16.25 -11.19
C LYS A 227 -4.75 -16.19 -11.82
N GLN A 228 -4.57 -15.37 -12.86
CA GLN A 228 -3.28 -15.21 -13.53
C GLN A 228 -2.18 -14.72 -12.57
N ILE A 229 -2.49 -13.71 -11.74
CA ILE A 229 -1.58 -13.22 -10.70
C ILE A 229 -1.18 -14.36 -9.75
N ARG A 230 -2.16 -15.12 -9.25
CA ARG A 230 -1.91 -16.27 -8.36
C ARG A 230 -1.06 -17.36 -9.01
N ASP A 231 -1.28 -17.66 -10.29
CA ASP A 231 -0.50 -18.66 -11.02
C ASP A 231 0.97 -18.21 -11.18
N ILE A 232 1.24 -16.91 -11.32
CA ILE A 232 2.58 -16.33 -11.42
C ILE A 232 3.31 -16.38 -10.06
N VAL A 233 2.66 -15.90 -9.00
CA VAL A 233 3.33 -15.78 -7.68
C VAL A 233 3.39 -17.12 -6.94
N GLY A 234 2.41 -18.01 -7.12
CA GLY A 234 2.30 -19.26 -6.35
C GLY A 234 2.28 -19.00 -4.84
N ASP A 235 3.05 -19.80 -4.08
CA ASP A 235 3.09 -19.75 -2.61
C ASP A 235 4.26 -18.92 -2.04
N THR A 236 5.00 -18.19 -2.89
CA THR A 236 6.15 -17.39 -2.45
C THR A 236 5.75 -16.23 -1.55
N PRO A 237 6.66 -15.75 -0.67
CA PRO A 237 6.49 -14.48 0.01
C PRO A 237 6.22 -13.35 -1.00
N ALA A 238 5.02 -12.79 -0.97
CA ALA A 238 4.58 -11.76 -1.90
C ALA A 238 4.48 -10.40 -1.20
N TYR A 239 4.98 -9.36 -1.86
CA TYR A 239 4.77 -7.97 -1.48
C TYR A 239 3.79 -7.34 -2.48
N VAL A 240 2.71 -6.72 -1.98
CA VAL A 240 1.71 -6.07 -2.83
C VAL A 240 1.89 -4.56 -2.74
N THR A 241 2.30 -3.95 -3.84
CA THR A 241 2.39 -2.49 -3.97
C THR A 241 1.29 -1.99 -4.87
N PHE A 242 0.62 -0.92 -4.45
CA PHE A 242 -0.48 -0.32 -5.18
C PHE A 242 -0.20 1.17 -5.41
N ASP A 243 0.28 1.49 -6.60
CA ASP A 243 0.28 2.86 -7.08
C ASP A 243 -1.16 3.29 -7.37
N ILE A 244 -1.60 4.40 -6.78
CA ILE A 244 -2.96 4.89 -7.00
C ILE A 244 -3.18 5.29 -8.47
N ASP A 245 -2.13 5.60 -9.21
CA ASP A 245 -2.18 5.91 -10.63
C ASP A 245 -2.42 4.69 -11.52
N ALA A 246 -2.44 3.47 -10.96
CA ALA A 246 -3.01 2.29 -11.63
C ALA A 246 -4.47 2.53 -12.04
N LEU A 247 -5.20 3.32 -11.24
CA LEU A 247 -6.57 3.72 -11.53
C LEU A 247 -6.61 4.81 -12.60
N ASP A 248 -7.68 4.84 -13.38
CA ASP A 248 -7.89 5.93 -14.33
C ASP A 248 -7.97 7.29 -13.59
N PRO A 249 -7.49 8.40 -14.18
CA PRO A 249 -7.62 9.73 -13.58
C PRO A 249 -9.06 10.14 -13.25
N ALA A 250 -10.08 9.50 -13.84
CA ALA A 250 -11.47 9.66 -13.42
C ALA A 250 -11.75 9.17 -11.98
N PHE A 251 -10.96 8.23 -11.47
CA PHE A 251 -11.07 7.66 -10.12
C PHE A 251 -9.94 8.12 -9.18
N ALA A 252 -8.75 8.39 -9.71
CA ALA A 252 -7.58 8.85 -8.97
C ALA A 252 -6.96 10.12 -9.59
N PRO A 253 -7.68 11.26 -9.61
CA PRO A 253 -7.14 12.50 -10.17
C PRO A 253 -5.93 13.05 -9.41
N GLY A 254 -5.83 12.73 -8.12
CA GLY A 254 -4.82 13.20 -7.19
C GLY A 254 -3.56 12.34 -7.18
N THR A 255 -2.83 12.31 -8.29
CA THR A 255 -1.55 11.60 -8.41
C THR A 255 -0.51 12.40 -9.22
N GLY A 256 0.77 12.06 -9.06
CA GLY A 256 1.90 12.74 -9.68
C GLY A 256 1.98 12.61 -11.21
N THR A 257 1.63 11.42 -11.70
CA THR A 257 1.87 10.95 -13.08
C THR A 257 0.62 10.32 -13.73
N PRO A 258 -0.54 11.01 -13.76
CA PRO A 258 -1.78 10.38 -14.23
C PRO A 258 -1.70 9.94 -15.71
N VAL A 259 -2.06 8.68 -15.97
CA VAL A 259 -2.17 8.11 -17.33
C VAL A 259 -3.60 7.63 -17.59
N TRP A 260 -4.23 8.17 -18.64
CA TRP A 260 -5.58 7.78 -19.08
C TRP A 260 -5.69 6.30 -19.50
N GLY A 261 -6.92 5.77 -19.47
CA GLY A 261 -7.21 4.38 -19.84
C GLY A 261 -6.85 3.39 -18.74
N GLY A 262 -6.98 3.82 -17.47
CA GLY A 262 -6.65 3.01 -16.30
C GLY A 262 -7.79 2.17 -15.76
N LEU A 263 -7.52 1.45 -14.68
CA LEU A 263 -8.51 0.61 -14.01
C LEU A 263 -9.60 1.46 -13.36
N SER A 264 -10.82 0.92 -13.31
CA SER A 264 -11.80 1.40 -12.34
C SER A 264 -11.49 0.90 -10.93
N SER A 265 -11.88 1.66 -9.91
CA SER A 265 -11.76 1.21 -8.52
C SER A 265 -12.48 -0.13 -8.26
N ALA A 266 -13.58 -0.39 -8.99
CA ALA A 266 -14.30 -1.65 -8.93
C ALA A 266 -13.48 -2.84 -9.46
N GLN A 267 -12.77 -2.68 -10.58
CA GLN A 267 -11.87 -3.71 -11.10
C GLN A 267 -10.74 -3.99 -10.11
N ALA A 268 -10.07 -2.94 -9.62
CA ALA A 268 -8.97 -3.07 -8.66
C ALA A 268 -9.41 -3.82 -7.38
N ALA A 269 -10.51 -3.40 -6.75
CA ALA A 269 -11.03 -4.06 -5.56
C ALA A 269 -11.41 -5.53 -5.82
N ALA A 270 -12.05 -5.83 -6.96
CA ALA A 270 -12.43 -7.20 -7.30
C ALA A 270 -11.20 -8.11 -7.55
N ILE A 271 -10.14 -7.58 -8.18
CA ILE A 271 -8.88 -8.31 -8.37
C ILE A 271 -8.24 -8.58 -7.01
N LEU A 272 -8.04 -7.56 -6.16
CA LEU A 272 -7.41 -7.68 -4.84
C LEU A 272 -8.14 -8.73 -3.96
N ARG A 273 -9.47 -8.73 -3.95
CA ARG A 273 -10.28 -9.74 -3.25
C ARG A 273 -10.08 -11.15 -3.81
N GLY A 274 -9.92 -11.27 -5.13
CA GLY A 274 -9.61 -12.53 -5.80
C GLY A 274 -8.23 -13.09 -5.46
N LEU A 275 -7.34 -12.28 -4.87
CA LEU A 275 -6.04 -12.73 -4.38
C LEU A 275 -6.11 -13.34 -2.96
N ALA A 276 -7.27 -13.39 -2.32
CA ALA A 276 -7.42 -13.97 -0.99
C ALA A 276 -6.71 -15.33 -0.86
N GLY A 277 -5.82 -15.45 0.13
CA GLY A 277 -5.05 -16.67 0.41
C GLY A 277 -3.63 -16.70 -0.18
N ILE A 278 -3.17 -15.67 -0.90
CA ILE A 278 -1.74 -15.54 -1.23
C ILE A 278 -0.90 -15.38 0.05
N ASN A 279 0.39 -15.74 -0.03
CA ASN A 279 1.35 -15.54 1.05
C ASN A 279 1.88 -14.09 1.09
N MET A 280 0.99 -13.12 1.35
CA MET A 280 1.34 -11.71 1.46
C MET A 280 2.12 -11.44 2.76
N VAL A 281 3.34 -10.91 2.64
CA VAL A 281 4.22 -10.58 3.78
C VAL A 281 4.30 -9.09 4.10
N GLY A 282 3.77 -8.23 3.23
CA GLY A 282 3.69 -6.79 3.40
C GLY A 282 3.06 -6.12 2.18
N GLY A 283 2.83 -4.82 2.27
CA GLY A 283 2.37 -4.03 1.13
C GLY A 283 2.40 -2.54 1.35
N ASP A 284 2.11 -1.78 0.32
CA ASP A 284 1.97 -0.33 0.39
C ASP A 284 0.93 0.22 -0.60
N VAL A 285 0.45 1.43 -0.32
CA VAL A 285 -0.32 2.25 -1.28
C VAL A 285 0.39 3.58 -1.41
N VAL A 286 0.77 3.95 -2.64
CA VAL A 286 1.66 5.09 -2.93
C VAL A 286 1.00 6.10 -3.87
N GLU A 287 1.71 7.21 -4.11
CA GLU A 287 1.38 8.26 -5.09
C GLU A 287 0.06 9.04 -4.89
N VAL A 288 -0.62 8.87 -3.76
CA VAL A 288 -1.74 9.77 -3.37
C VAL A 288 -1.20 11.18 -3.15
N SER A 289 -1.60 12.12 -4.01
CA SER A 289 -1.18 13.52 -4.03
C SER A 289 -2.35 14.47 -3.77
N PRO A 290 -2.59 14.86 -2.51
CA PRO A 290 -3.72 15.72 -2.12
C PRO A 290 -3.81 17.06 -2.86
N PRO A 291 -2.70 17.75 -3.24
CA PRO A 291 -2.79 18.99 -4.03
C PRO A 291 -3.53 18.83 -5.38
N PHE A 292 -3.63 17.61 -5.90
CA PHE A 292 -4.31 17.28 -7.15
C PHE A 292 -5.64 16.54 -6.94
N ASP A 293 -6.05 16.31 -5.69
CA ASP A 293 -7.24 15.55 -5.33
C ASP A 293 -8.42 16.47 -4.95
N SER A 294 -8.93 17.23 -5.92
CA SER A 294 -9.91 18.31 -5.68
C SER A 294 -11.24 17.85 -5.06
N THR A 295 -11.56 16.56 -5.13
CA THR A 295 -12.77 15.96 -4.57
C THR A 295 -12.50 15.07 -3.35
N GLY A 296 -11.24 14.80 -3.02
CA GLY A 296 -10.85 13.79 -2.03
C GLY A 296 -11.00 12.33 -2.51
N ALA A 297 -11.40 12.12 -3.77
CA ALA A 297 -11.67 10.78 -4.31
C ALA A 297 -10.44 9.87 -4.29
N THR A 298 -9.26 10.43 -4.52
CA THR A 298 -8.00 9.67 -4.56
C THR A 298 -7.57 9.23 -3.17
N ALA A 299 -7.70 10.11 -2.17
CA ALA A 299 -7.46 9.76 -0.77
C ALA A 299 -8.45 8.69 -0.27
N ILE A 300 -9.72 8.77 -0.68
CA ILE A 300 -10.73 7.73 -0.40
C ILE A 300 -10.33 6.40 -1.05
N ALA A 301 -9.95 6.42 -2.33
CA ALA A 301 -9.49 5.22 -3.03
C ALA A 301 -8.24 4.62 -2.37
N GLY A 302 -7.28 5.44 -1.94
CA GLY A 302 -6.09 5.00 -1.21
C GLY A 302 -6.43 4.37 0.14
N ALA A 303 -7.36 4.97 0.90
CA ALA A 303 -7.82 4.40 2.17
C ALA A 303 -8.51 3.04 1.96
N HIS A 304 -9.34 2.90 0.93
CA HIS A 304 -9.94 1.62 0.57
C HIS A 304 -8.89 0.59 0.11
N ALA A 305 -7.90 0.99 -0.69
CA ALA A 305 -6.82 0.10 -1.11
C ALA A 305 -6.03 -0.45 0.09
N ILE A 306 -5.71 0.39 1.09
CA ILE A 306 -5.07 -0.08 2.32
C ILE A 306 -5.99 -1.08 3.06
N VAL A 307 -7.30 -0.84 3.14
CA VAL A 307 -8.25 -1.81 3.74
C VAL A 307 -8.24 -3.15 3.00
N GLU A 308 -8.23 -3.13 1.66
CA GLU A 308 -8.12 -4.35 0.85
C GLU A 308 -6.80 -5.10 1.14
N LEU A 309 -5.67 -4.38 1.27
CA LEU A 309 -4.38 -4.96 1.65
C LEU A 309 -4.39 -5.58 3.06
N ILE A 310 -5.01 -4.93 4.04
CA ILE A 310 -5.17 -5.47 5.40
C ILE A 310 -6.00 -6.76 5.37
N CYS A 311 -7.09 -6.78 4.61
CA CYS A 311 -7.94 -7.96 4.49
C CYS A 311 -7.22 -9.11 3.77
N LEU A 312 -6.47 -8.79 2.72
CA LEU A 312 -5.67 -9.74 1.95
C LEU A 312 -4.58 -10.39 2.83
N TRP A 313 -3.81 -9.58 3.56
CA TRP A 313 -2.84 -10.06 4.54
C TRP A 313 -3.50 -10.96 5.60
N GLY A 314 -4.62 -10.51 6.18
CA GLY A 314 -5.34 -11.26 7.21
C GLY A 314 -5.91 -12.58 6.71
N ALA A 315 -6.37 -12.63 5.45
CA ALA A 315 -6.85 -13.86 4.82
C ALA A 315 -5.71 -14.89 4.66
N GLY A 316 -4.48 -14.44 4.41
CA GLY A 316 -3.29 -15.29 4.36
C GLY A 316 -2.80 -15.80 5.73
N GLN A 317 -3.26 -15.20 6.84
CA GLN A 317 -2.91 -15.69 8.18
C GLN A 317 -3.83 -16.83 8.66
N LYS A 318 -5.02 -17.01 8.06
CA LYS A 318 -5.91 -18.12 8.42
C LYS A 318 -5.30 -19.45 7.98
N GLY A 319 -4.70 -20.18 8.93
CA GLY A 319 -4.10 -21.50 8.71
C GLY A 319 -2.63 -21.63 9.13
N LYS A 320 -2.02 -20.56 9.65
CA LYS A 320 -0.78 -20.59 10.42
C LYS A 320 -1.10 -20.57 11.91
#